data_AF-A0AAQ3LB68-F1
#
_entry.id   AF-A0AAQ3LB68-F1
#
_cell.length_a   1.000
_cell.length_b   1.000
_cell.length_c   1.000
_cell.angle_alpha   90.00
_cell.angle_beta   90.00
_cell.angle_gamma   90.00
#
_symmetry.space_group_name_H-M   'P 1'
#
loop_
_entity.id
_entity.type
_entity.pdbx_description
1 polymer ?
#
loop_
_entity_poly.entity_id
_entity_poly.type
_entity_poly.pdbx_seq_one_letter_code
_entity_poly.pdbx_strand_id
1 'polypeptide(L)'
;MAETPQDSVTIDDFSKAKAESNSWYAVNDGVMGGLSQGGVSFENAGILKFAGTLSLENNGGFSSIRKNVNQAGLEAGKGLKLRVKGDGRDYDLRLTTSDRFRYMEISYRAKFKTTADEWTTVEIPFSQLKPSVRGRALDGPQFNPGQTESIGLILADKVPGDFQIEIDWIELY
;
A
#
# COMPACT_ATOMS: atom_id res chain seq x y z
N MET A 1 -18.79 -29.36 9.78
CA MET A 1 -19.29 -28.02 10.15
C MET A 1 -18.69 -27.08 9.13
N ALA A 2 -19.52 -26.48 8.26
CA ALA A 2 -19.04 -25.50 7.30
C ALA A 2 -18.71 -24.22 8.06
N GLU A 3 -17.46 -23.77 7.99
CA GLU A 3 -17.08 -22.42 8.43
C GLU A 3 -17.88 -21.42 7.61
N THR A 4 -18.70 -20.61 8.29
CA THR A 4 -19.33 -19.44 7.69
C THR A 4 -18.20 -18.52 7.16
N PRO A 5 -18.26 -18.01 5.92
CA PRO A 5 -17.30 -17.01 5.48
C PRO A 5 -17.41 -15.81 6.42
N GLN A 6 -16.30 -15.43 7.04
CA GLN A 6 -16.23 -14.20 7.81
C GLN A 6 -16.40 -13.04 6.81
N ASP A 7 -17.47 -12.27 6.97
CA ASP A 7 -17.80 -11.14 6.09
C ASP A 7 -16.58 -10.21 5.97
N SER A 8 -16.07 -10.01 4.76
CA SER A 8 -14.96 -9.09 4.51
C SER A 8 -15.43 -7.65 4.67
N VAL A 9 -14.62 -6.80 5.32
CA VAL A 9 -14.96 -5.39 5.54
C VAL A 9 -14.24 -4.54 4.51
N THR A 10 -14.99 -3.86 3.65
CA THR A 10 -14.42 -2.98 2.63
C THR A 10 -13.75 -1.75 3.25
N ILE A 11 -12.44 -1.62 3.01
CA ILE A 11 -11.63 -0.46 3.39
C ILE A 11 -11.76 0.65 2.34
N ASP A 12 -11.67 0.26 1.06
CA ASP A 12 -11.89 1.17 -0.06
C ASP A 12 -12.33 0.38 -1.30
N ASP A 13 -13.28 0.95 -2.04
CA ASP A 13 -13.82 0.43 -3.31
C ASP A 13 -13.62 1.44 -4.45
N PHE A 14 -13.01 2.59 -4.15
CA PHE A 14 -12.74 3.69 -5.07
C PHE A 14 -13.93 4.16 -5.92
N SER A 15 -15.16 3.85 -5.50
CA SER A 15 -16.39 4.23 -6.18
C SER A 15 -16.47 5.75 -6.32
N LYS A 16 -17.16 6.24 -7.35
CA LYS A 16 -17.27 7.70 -7.61
C LYS A 16 -17.70 8.52 -6.40
N ALA A 17 -18.65 8.01 -5.61
CA ALA A 17 -19.12 8.65 -4.38
C ALA A 17 -18.02 8.80 -3.32
N LYS A 18 -17.07 7.86 -3.29
CA LYS A 18 -15.88 7.94 -2.44
C LYS A 18 -14.72 8.67 -3.12
N ALA A 19 -14.57 8.60 -4.44
CA ALA A 19 -13.47 9.17 -5.21
C ALA A 19 -13.31 10.69 -4.99
N GLU A 20 -14.42 11.42 -4.91
CA GLU A 20 -14.43 12.87 -4.64
C GLU A 20 -14.04 13.22 -3.19
N SER A 21 -14.20 12.27 -2.26
CA SER A 21 -13.76 12.37 -0.86
C SER A 21 -12.47 11.57 -0.56
N ASN A 22 -11.92 10.87 -1.55
CA ASN A 22 -10.88 9.88 -1.33
C ASN A 22 -9.54 10.60 -1.23
N SER A 23 -9.04 10.68 0.00
CA SER A 23 -7.78 11.32 0.36
C SER A 23 -6.54 10.47 0.05
N TRP A 24 -6.53 9.74 -1.07
CA TRP A 24 -5.31 9.10 -1.53
C TRP A 24 -4.36 10.15 -2.09
N TYR A 25 -3.10 10.10 -1.69
CA TYR A 25 -2.08 11.04 -2.14
C TYR A 25 -0.75 10.33 -2.41
N ALA A 26 0.03 10.89 -3.32
CA ALA A 26 1.35 10.37 -3.65
C ALA A 26 2.44 10.93 -2.72
N VAL A 27 3.44 10.11 -2.42
CA VAL A 27 4.67 10.46 -1.71
C VAL A 27 5.85 9.88 -2.49
N ASN A 28 6.66 10.76 -3.06
CA ASN A 28 7.83 10.41 -3.87
C ASN A 28 9.14 10.68 -3.11
N ASP A 29 10.27 10.27 -3.69
CA ASP A 29 11.61 10.39 -3.09
C ASP A 29 12.26 11.79 -3.18
N GLY A 30 11.49 12.80 -3.58
CA GLY A 30 11.97 14.17 -3.83
C GLY A 30 12.55 14.91 -2.62
N VAL A 31 12.24 14.51 -1.37
CA VAL A 31 12.78 15.17 -0.16
C VAL A 31 14.31 15.13 -0.12
N MET A 32 14.92 14.06 -0.66
CA MET A 32 16.39 13.91 -0.74
C MET A 32 16.95 14.27 -2.13
N GLY A 33 16.14 14.86 -3.01
CA GLY A 33 16.50 15.21 -4.39
C GLY A 33 16.21 14.14 -5.43
N GLY A 34 15.60 13.00 -5.02
CA GLY A 34 15.19 11.92 -5.91
C GLY A 34 14.24 12.40 -7.02
N LEU A 35 14.32 11.73 -8.16
CA LEU A 35 13.60 12.13 -9.38
C LEU A 35 12.46 11.18 -9.73
N SER A 36 12.05 10.28 -8.83
CA SER A 36 10.89 9.43 -9.08
C SER A 36 9.62 10.28 -9.08
N GLN A 37 8.74 10.03 -10.05
CA GLN A 37 7.46 10.70 -10.17
C GLN A 37 6.39 9.65 -10.21
N GLY A 38 5.51 9.62 -9.21
CA GLY A 38 4.30 8.83 -9.24
C GLY A 38 3.11 9.64 -8.75
N GLY A 39 1.94 9.29 -9.27
CA GLY A 39 0.68 9.95 -9.01
C GLY A 39 -0.46 8.97 -8.83
N VAL A 40 -1.52 9.44 -8.18
CA VAL A 40 -2.78 8.72 -8.05
C VAL A 40 -3.82 9.35 -8.99
N SER A 41 -4.59 8.50 -9.64
CA SER A 41 -5.76 8.90 -10.43
C SER A 41 -6.88 7.88 -10.23
N PHE A 42 -8.11 8.28 -10.51
CA PHE A 42 -9.28 7.42 -10.39
C PHE A 42 -9.88 7.23 -11.78
N GLU A 43 -9.90 5.99 -12.27
CA GLU A 43 -10.44 5.63 -13.58
C GLU A 43 -11.78 4.90 -13.41
N ASN A 44 -12.67 5.04 -14.41
CA ASN A 44 -13.86 4.21 -14.60
C ASN A 44 -14.73 3.92 -13.35
N ALA A 45 -14.89 4.90 -12.46
CA ALA A 45 -15.77 4.81 -11.27
C ALA A 45 -15.61 3.51 -10.47
N GLY A 46 -14.47 3.33 -9.80
CA GLY A 46 -14.20 2.14 -8.98
C GLY A 46 -12.75 1.67 -9.02
N ILE A 47 -11.91 2.25 -9.88
CA ILE A 47 -10.51 1.84 -10.00
C ILE A 47 -9.60 2.98 -9.54
N LEU A 48 -8.77 2.72 -8.55
CA LEU A 48 -7.61 3.55 -8.26
C LEU A 48 -6.44 3.13 -9.14
N LYS A 49 -5.77 4.09 -9.75
CA LYS A 49 -4.55 3.87 -10.52
C LYS A 49 -3.37 4.60 -9.89
N PHE A 50 -2.30 3.86 -9.64
CA PHE A 50 -1.01 4.38 -9.22
C PHE A 50 0.01 4.15 -10.34
N ALA A 51 0.50 5.23 -10.93
CA ALA A 51 1.39 5.16 -12.09
C ALA A 51 2.43 6.28 -12.09
N GLY A 52 3.51 6.08 -12.83
CA GLY A 52 4.59 7.04 -12.97
C GLY A 52 5.90 6.43 -13.48
N THR A 53 7.01 7.10 -13.20
CA THR A 53 8.37 6.68 -13.58
C THR A 53 9.26 6.64 -12.33
N LEU A 54 9.91 5.51 -12.09
CA LEU A 54 10.88 5.35 -11.02
C LEU A 54 12.28 5.75 -11.50
N SER A 55 13.01 6.54 -10.71
CA SER A 55 14.40 6.91 -10.97
C SER A 55 15.29 6.54 -9.79
N LEU A 56 16.52 6.08 -10.07
CA LEU A 56 17.55 5.83 -9.05
C LEU A 56 18.49 7.04 -8.87
N GLU A 57 18.33 8.08 -9.66
CA GLU A 57 19.15 9.29 -9.59
C GLU A 57 18.92 10.02 -8.25
N ASN A 58 19.94 10.75 -7.80
CA ASN A 58 19.91 11.55 -6.57
C ASN A 58 19.46 10.77 -5.31
N ASN A 59 19.93 9.52 -5.17
CA ASN A 59 19.55 8.63 -4.07
C ASN A 59 18.06 8.27 -4.02
N GLY A 60 17.39 8.32 -5.17
CA GLY A 60 15.99 7.94 -5.31
C GLY A 60 15.73 6.43 -5.27
N GLY A 61 14.62 6.06 -5.89
CA GLY A 61 14.15 4.72 -6.09
C GLY A 61 13.04 4.34 -5.12
N PHE A 62 12.10 5.27 -4.86
CA PHE A 62 10.75 4.87 -4.46
C PHE A 62 9.67 5.85 -4.93
N SER A 63 8.47 5.33 -5.13
CA SER A 63 7.22 6.10 -5.23
C SER A 63 6.12 5.39 -4.44
N SER A 64 5.23 6.13 -3.79
CA SER A 64 4.20 5.58 -2.90
C SER A 64 2.89 6.32 -3.03
N ILE A 65 1.77 5.64 -2.81
CA ILE A 65 0.45 6.23 -2.58
C ILE A 65 -0.09 5.81 -1.22
N ARG A 66 -0.82 6.70 -0.55
CA ARG A 66 -1.30 6.45 0.82
C ARG A 66 -2.64 7.13 1.08
N LYS A 67 -3.43 6.55 1.97
CA LYS A 67 -4.64 7.13 2.57
C LYS A 67 -4.54 7.04 4.09
N ASN A 68 -4.90 8.11 4.78
CA ASN A 68 -5.05 8.09 6.23
C ASN A 68 -6.34 7.36 6.59
N VAL A 69 -6.27 6.43 7.54
CA VAL A 69 -7.40 5.58 7.92
C VAL A 69 -7.74 5.66 9.41
N ASN A 70 -6.91 6.32 10.23
CA ASN A 70 -7.15 6.58 11.65
C ASN A 70 -7.84 5.40 12.38
N GLN A 71 -7.22 4.21 12.35
CA GLN A 71 -7.74 3.00 13.00
C GLN A 71 -9.08 2.52 12.42
N ALA A 72 -9.16 2.31 11.09
CA ALA A 72 -10.36 1.87 10.36
C ALA A 72 -10.87 0.45 10.71
N GLY A 73 -10.91 0.06 11.99
CA GLY A 73 -11.41 -1.22 12.45
C GLY A 73 -10.49 -2.40 12.10
N LEU A 74 -9.23 -2.16 11.75
CA LEU A 74 -8.32 -3.22 11.27
C LEU A 74 -8.07 -4.30 12.32
N GLU A 75 -8.33 -4.04 13.61
CA GLU A 75 -8.25 -5.07 14.65
C GLU A 75 -9.29 -6.18 14.51
N ALA A 76 -10.35 -5.99 13.71
CA ALA A 76 -11.38 -6.99 13.48
C ALA A 76 -10.95 -8.11 12.50
N GLY A 77 -9.80 -7.96 11.83
CA GLY A 77 -9.29 -8.91 10.84
C GLY A 77 -7.86 -9.37 11.10
N LYS A 78 -7.44 -10.34 10.30
CA LYS A 78 -6.11 -10.96 10.33
C LYS A 78 -5.22 -10.51 9.17
N GLY A 79 -5.75 -9.80 8.19
CA GLY A 79 -4.98 -9.30 7.05
C GLY A 79 -5.80 -8.43 6.10
N LEU A 80 -5.15 -7.99 5.02
CA LEU A 80 -5.81 -7.30 3.92
C LEU A 80 -5.82 -8.15 2.65
N LYS A 81 -6.93 -8.06 1.90
CA LYS A 81 -7.03 -8.52 0.53
C LYS A 81 -7.11 -7.33 -0.40
N LEU A 82 -6.43 -7.42 -1.54
CA LEU A 82 -6.46 -6.40 -2.58
C LEU A 82 -6.70 -7.07 -3.93
N ARG A 83 -7.62 -6.52 -4.72
CA ARG A 83 -7.76 -6.89 -6.13
C ARG A 83 -6.97 -5.90 -6.96
N VAL A 84 -5.94 -6.38 -7.64
CA VAL A 84 -4.97 -5.53 -8.36
C VAL A 84 -4.70 -6.04 -9.77
N LYS A 85 -4.38 -5.13 -10.68
CA LYS A 85 -3.79 -5.43 -11.99
C LYS A 85 -2.52 -4.63 -12.13
N GLY A 86 -1.39 -5.32 -12.20
CA GLY A 86 -0.07 -4.70 -12.24
C GLY A 86 0.60 -4.81 -13.60
N ASP A 87 1.79 -4.24 -13.66
CA ASP A 87 2.69 -4.19 -14.82
C ASP A 87 3.76 -5.31 -14.80
N GLY A 88 3.66 -6.27 -13.87
CA GLY A 88 4.65 -7.32 -13.67
C GLY A 88 5.74 -6.98 -12.65
N ARG A 89 5.71 -5.79 -12.05
CA ARG A 89 6.63 -5.39 -10.99
C ARG A 89 6.17 -5.87 -9.62
N ASP A 90 7.12 -5.86 -8.68
CA ASP A 90 6.88 -6.17 -7.28
C ASP A 90 6.54 -4.88 -6.52
N TYR A 91 5.40 -4.88 -5.81
CA TYR A 91 4.94 -3.78 -4.98
C TYR A 91 4.91 -4.22 -3.51
N ASP A 92 5.01 -3.27 -2.58
CA ASP A 92 4.73 -3.55 -1.17
C ASP A 92 3.40 -2.90 -0.75
N LEU A 93 2.57 -3.66 -0.04
CA LEU A 93 1.59 -3.08 0.87
C LEU A 93 2.36 -2.38 1.99
N ARG A 94 1.96 -1.16 2.33
CA ARG A 94 2.59 -0.36 3.38
C ARG A 94 1.54 0.15 4.36
N LEU A 95 1.72 -0.22 5.63
CA LEU A 95 0.94 0.29 6.75
C LEU A 95 1.86 1.12 7.65
N THR A 96 1.48 2.35 7.98
CA THR A 96 2.18 3.14 9.01
C THR A 96 1.34 3.08 10.28
N THR A 97 1.98 2.83 11.43
CA THR A 97 1.34 2.89 12.74
C THR A 97 1.80 4.09 13.56
N SER A 98 1.12 4.36 14.66
CA SER A 98 1.54 5.34 15.67
C SER A 98 2.79 4.91 16.46
N ASP A 99 3.31 3.70 16.25
CA ASP A 99 4.57 3.27 16.86
C ASP A 99 5.75 4.10 16.37
N ARG A 100 6.72 4.31 17.26
CA ARG A 100 7.92 5.07 16.97
C ARG A 100 9.17 4.29 17.37
N PHE A 101 10.18 4.32 16.51
CA PHE A 101 11.52 3.85 16.83
C PHE A 101 12.49 5.02 16.77
N ARG A 102 13.08 5.40 17.91
CA ARG A 102 13.94 6.60 18.03
C ARG A 102 13.25 7.85 17.43
N TYR A 103 12.01 8.08 17.82
CA TYR A 103 11.15 9.19 17.35
C TYR A 103 10.73 9.16 15.88
N MET A 104 11.12 8.14 15.11
CA MET A 104 10.73 7.98 13.71
C MET A 104 9.54 7.04 13.57
N GLU A 105 8.65 7.34 12.62
CA GLU A 105 7.52 6.48 12.26
C GLU A 105 7.98 5.11 11.78
N ILE A 106 7.31 4.07 12.27
CA ILE A 106 7.50 2.69 11.81
C ILE A 106 6.50 2.41 10.70
N SER A 107 7.01 1.89 9.58
CA SER A 107 6.19 1.37 8.49
C SER A 107 6.37 -0.14 8.37
N TYR A 108 5.24 -0.82 8.29
CA TYR A 108 5.12 -2.25 8.13
C TYR A 108 4.85 -2.56 6.67
N ARG A 109 5.68 -3.42 6.09
CA ARG A 109 5.61 -3.73 4.66
C ARG A 109 5.54 -5.22 4.40
N ALA A 110 4.77 -5.58 3.38
CA ALA A 110 4.75 -6.92 2.82
C ALA A 110 4.74 -6.81 1.29
N LYS A 111 5.68 -7.50 0.66
CA LYS A 111 5.84 -7.53 -0.78
C LYS A 111 4.83 -8.49 -1.41
N PHE A 112 4.29 -8.09 -2.55
CA PHE A 112 3.53 -8.97 -3.43
C PHE A 112 3.95 -8.79 -4.89
N LYS A 113 3.72 -9.84 -5.67
CA LYS A 113 4.03 -9.89 -7.10
C LYS A 113 2.79 -9.58 -7.91
N THR A 114 2.98 -8.98 -9.07
CA THR A 114 1.94 -8.83 -10.07
C THR A 114 2.31 -9.59 -11.34
N THR A 115 1.30 -9.98 -12.11
CA THR A 115 1.49 -10.44 -13.50
C THR A 115 1.04 -9.30 -14.40
N ALA A 116 1.83 -8.99 -15.42
CA ALA A 116 1.54 -7.90 -16.34
C ALA A 116 0.15 -8.08 -16.97
N ASP A 117 -0.66 -7.03 -16.86
CA ASP A 117 -2.00 -6.93 -17.42
C ASP A 117 -3.03 -7.96 -16.92
N GLU A 118 -2.77 -8.63 -15.80
CA GLU A 118 -3.68 -9.62 -15.21
C GLU A 118 -4.24 -9.15 -13.86
N TRP A 119 -5.56 -9.21 -13.72
CA TRP A 119 -6.21 -8.98 -12.44
C TRP A 119 -6.02 -10.18 -11.50
N THR A 120 -5.37 -9.96 -10.36
CA THR A 120 -5.15 -10.95 -9.31
C THR A 120 -5.65 -10.45 -7.96
N THR A 121 -6.01 -11.40 -7.08
CA THR A 121 -6.37 -11.10 -5.70
C THR A 121 -5.21 -11.49 -4.81
N VAL A 122 -4.63 -10.50 -4.14
CA VAL A 122 -3.50 -10.67 -3.23
C VAL A 122 -4.01 -10.72 -1.81
N GLU A 123 -3.64 -11.73 -1.05
CA GLU A 123 -3.94 -11.84 0.38
C GLU A 123 -2.68 -11.62 1.19
N ILE A 124 -2.71 -10.63 2.10
CA ILE A 124 -1.58 -10.24 2.92
C ILE A 124 -1.97 -10.36 4.40
N PRO A 125 -1.65 -11.49 5.04
CA PRO A 125 -1.80 -11.64 6.49
C PRO A 125 -0.94 -10.61 7.22
N PHE A 126 -1.48 -10.04 8.30
CA PHE A 126 -0.74 -9.10 9.15
C PHE A 126 0.52 -9.71 9.75
N SER A 127 0.58 -11.03 9.92
CA SER A 127 1.76 -11.77 10.38
C SER A 127 2.94 -11.75 9.39
N GLN A 128 2.69 -11.46 8.10
CA GLN A 128 3.74 -11.34 7.09
C GLN A 128 4.39 -9.96 7.06
N LEU A 129 3.76 -8.96 7.68
CA LEU A 129 4.26 -7.60 7.70
C LEU A 129 5.57 -7.50 8.47
N LYS A 130 6.54 -6.82 7.86
CA LYS A 130 7.86 -6.57 8.46
C LYS A 130 8.03 -5.10 8.81
N PRO A 131 8.40 -4.76 10.06
CA PRO A 131 8.63 -3.39 10.47
C PRO A 131 9.88 -2.82 9.81
N SER A 132 9.81 -1.54 9.44
CA SER A 132 10.93 -0.82 8.87
C SER A 132 10.83 0.68 9.14
N VAL A 133 11.98 1.34 9.28
CA VAL A 133 12.09 2.79 9.43
C VAL A 133 12.98 3.31 8.32
N ARG A 134 12.45 4.25 7.51
CA ARG A 134 13.17 4.85 6.37
C ARG A 134 13.87 3.79 5.50
N GLY A 135 13.16 2.69 5.22
CA GLY A 135 13.65 1.58 4.40
C GLY A 135 14.55 0.56 5.12
N ARG A 136 14.98 0.82 6.36
CA ARG A 136 15.79 -0.13 7.15
C ARG A 136 14.89 -1.07 7.94
N ALA A 137 15.11 -2.37 7.79
CA ALA A 137 14.36 -3.39 8.53
C ALA A 137 14.62 -3.27 10.04
N LEU A 138 13.61 -3.62 10.83
CA LEU A 138 13.69 -3.77 12.27
C LEU A 138 13.32 -5.21 12.65
N ASP A 139 13.80 -5.67 13.81
CA ASP A 139 13.39 -6.97 14.37
C ASP A 139 12.01 -6.90 15.05
N GLY A 140 11.53 -5.70 15.35
CA GLY A 140 10.24 -5.44 15.99
C GLY A 140 9.92 -3.93 16.04
N PRO A 141 8.77 -3.54 16.62
CA PRO A 141 7.74 -4.41 17.21
C PRO A 141 6.91 -5.17 16.15
N GLN A 142 6.07 -6.10 16.60
CA GLN A 142 5.08 -6.74 15.73
C GLN A 142 3.99 -5.73 15.34
N PHE A 143 3.40 -5.92 14.17
CA PHE A 143 2.33 -5.05 13.69
C PHE A 143 1.11 -5.10 14.62
N ASN A 144 0.67 -3.92 15.05
CA ASN A 144 -0.57 -3.74 15.81
C ASN A 144 -1.62 -3.04 14.93
N PRO A 145 -2.67 -3.76 14.48
CA PRO A 145 -3.69 -3.19 13.60
C PRO A 145 -4.41 -1.98 14.19
N GLY A 146 -4.67 -1.98 15.51
CA GLY A 146 -5.37 -0.90 16.22
C GLY A 146 -4.57 0.40 16.36
N GLN A 147 -3.32 0.41 15.88
CA GLN A 147 -2.47 1.61 15.83
C GLN A 147 -2.26 2.13 14.41
N THR A 148 -2.97 1.59 13.41
CA THR A 148 -2.76 1.97 12.01
C THR A 148 -3.25 3.39 11.71
N GLU A 149 -2.33 4.23 11.26
CA GLU A 149 -2.60 5.63 10.89
C GLU A 149 -2.87 5.75 9.38
N SER A 150 -2.14 5.00 8.55
CA SER A 150 -2.31 5.02 7.09
C SER A 150 -2.09 3.66 6.42
N ILE A 151 -2.77 3.49 5.29
CA ILE A 151 -2.64 2.34 4.37
C ILE A 151 -2.15 2.87 3.04
N GLY A 152 -1.30 2.10 2.35
CA GLY A 152 -0.80 2.48 1.05
C GLY A 152 -0.10 1.38 0.28
N LEU A 153 0.30 1.73 -0.94
CA LEU A 153 1.25 0.96 -1.74
C LEU A 153 2.55 1.74 -1.89
N ILE A 154 3.65 1.01 -2.04
CA ILE A 154 4.95 1.58 -2.39
C ILE A 154 5.64 0.69 -3.43
N LEU A 155 6.15 1.33 -4.48
CA LEU A 155 7.10 0.75 -5.39
C LEU A 155 8.50 1.17 -4.93
N ALA A 156 9.34 0.19 -4.59
CA ALA A 156 10.72 0.39 -4.14
C ALA A 156 11.62 -0.78 -4.55
N ASP A 157 11.34 -1.39 -5.70
CA ASP A 157 12.03 -2.57 -6.24
C ASP A 157 13.44 -2.27 -6.80
N LYS A 158 13.81 -0.98 -6.87
CA LYS A 158 15.08 -0.48 -7.42
C LYS A 158 15.29 -0.77 -8.91
N VAL A 159 14.20 -0.89 -9.67
CA VAL A 159 14.25 -0.98 -11.14
C VAL A 159 13.86 0.37 -11.74
N PRO A 160 14.75 1.11 -12.42
CA PRO A 160 14.35 2.38 -13.04
C PRO A 160 13.38 2.12 -14.20
N GLY A 161 12.51 3.10 -14.47
CA GLY A 161 11.55 3.05 -15.57
C GLY A 161 10.09 3.16 -15.12
N ASP A 162 9.20 3.11 -16.10
CA ASP A 162 7.77 3.31 -15.91
C ASP A 162 7.16 2.20 -15.05
N PHE A 163 6.08 2.56 -14.38
CA PHE A 163 5.29 1.62 -13.62
C PHE A 163 3.80 1.99 -13.63
N GLN A 164 2.97 0.99 -13.44
CA GLN A 164 1.54 1.17 -13.17
C GLN A 164 0.94 -0.02 -12.43
N ILE A 165 0.02 0.30 -11.51
CA ILE A 165 -0.85 -0.68 -10.86
C ILE A 165 -2.24 -0.08 -10.70
N GLU A 166 -3.24 -0.87 -11.07
CA GLU A 166 -4.66 -0.60 -10.86
C GLU A 166 -5.16 -1.41 -9.65
N ILE A 167 -6.05 -0.82 -8.87
CA ILE A 167 -6.64 -1.41 -7.66
C ILE A 167 -8.15 -1.24 -7.75
N ASP A 168 -8.87 -2.34 -7.65
CA ASP A 168 -10.34 -2.37 -7.69
C ASP A 168 -10.91 -2.21 -6.27
N TRP A 169 -10.37 -2.93 -5.30
CA TRP A 169 -10.79 -2.79 -3.91
C TRP A 169 -9.70 -3.22 -2.93
N ILE A 170 -9.87 -2.79 -1.68
CA ILE A 170 -9.11 -3.21 -0.50
C ILE A 170 -10.11 -3.64 0.56
N GLU A 171 -9.93 -4.85 1.08
CA GLU A 171 -10.81 -5.44 2.09
C GLU A 171 -10.00 -6.01 3.27
N LEU A 172 -10.59 -5.92 4.46
CA LEU A 172 -10.16 -6.63 5.66
C LEU A 172 -10.81 -8.02 5.70
N TYR A 173 -10.05 -9.04 6.11
CA TYR A 173 -10.51 -10.43 6.25
C TYR A 173 -9.94 -11.11 7.48
#